data_AF-A0A943B352-F1
#
_entry.id   AF-A0A943B352-F1
#
_cell.length_a   1.000
_cell.length_b   1.000
_cell.length_c   1.000
_cell.angle_alpha   90.00
_cell.angle_beta   90.00
_cell.angle_gamma   90.00
#
_symmetry.space_group_name_H-M   'P 1'
#
loop_
_entity.id
_entity.type
_entity.pdbx_description
1 polymer ?
#
loop_
_entity_poly.entity_id
_entity_poly.type
_entity_poly.pdbx_seq_one_letter_code
_entity_poly.pdbx_strand_id
1 'polypeptide(L)'
;MFYYDKNDPRVQFNDIRKENCILCDGRVFTVSPDSLTDFRRLPYPDESFFLVVFDPPHLVDCGIHSWQGKKYGKLDKKRWKEDL
;
A
#
# COMPACT_ATOMS: atom_id res chain seq x y z
N MET A 1 3.28 -7.76 0.27
CA MET A 1 4.49 -8.63 0.19
C MET A 1 4.30 -9.64 -0.93
N PHE A 2 4.39 -9.20 -2.18
CA PHE A 2 4.11 -10.04 -3.35
C PHE A 2 5.41 -10.50 -4.05
N TYR A 3 6.31 -9.56 -4.32
CA TYR A 3 7.52 -9.84 -5.08
C TYR A 3 8.68 -10.32 -4.19
N TYR A 4 9.45 -11.30 -4.64
CA TYR A 4 10.52 -11.94 -3.86
C TYR A 4 11.72 -11.01 -3.62
N ASP A 5 12.31 -10.46 -4.69
CA ASP A 5 13.47 -9.59 -4.59
C ASP A 5 13.04 -8.13 -4.39
N LYS A 6 13.23 -7.61 -3.18
CA LYS A 6 12.85 -6.23 -2.83
C LYS A 6 13.74 -5.16 -3.44
N ASN A 7 14.90 -5.55 -3.99
CA ASN A 7 15.87 -4.61 -4.55
C ASN A 7 16.02 -4.77 -6.07
N ASP A 8 15.14 -5.54 -6.72
CA ASP A 8 15.17 -5.71 -8.18
C ASP A 8 14.91 -4.35 -8.85
N PRO A 9 15.89 -3.78 -9.58
CA PRO A 9 15.77 -2.43 -10.13
C PRO A 9 14.73 -2.32 -11.25
N ARG A 10 14.14 -3.44 -11.69
CA ARG A 10 13.07 -3.48 -12.71
C ARG A 10 11.68 -3.34 -12.09
N VAL A 11 11.56 -3.41 -10.78
CA VAL A 11 10.28 -3.35 -10.07
C VAL A 11 10.21 -2.05 -9.28
N GLN A 12 9.10 -1.33 -9.41
CA GLN A 12 8.83 -0.11 -8.67
C GLN A 12 7.73 -0.38 -7.64
N PHE A 13 8.05 -0.24 -6.35
CA PHE A 13 7.08 -0.29 -5.27
C PHE A 13 6.52 1.11 -4.98
N ASN A 14 5.19 1.23 -4.97
CA ASN A 14 4.47 2.47 -4.70
C ASN A 14 3.51 2.25 -3.52
N ASP A 15 3.51 3.16 -2.55
CA ASP A 15 2.53 3.23 -1.47
C ASP A 15 2.40 4.69 -1.03
N ILE A 16 1.25 5.10 -0.52
CA ILE A 16 1.06 6.45 0.03
C ILE A 16 1.67 6.57 1.44
N ARG A 17 2.08 5.45 2.04
CA ARG A 17 2.64 5.37 3.39
C ARG A 17 4.14 5.10 3.36
N LYS A 18 4.84 5.67 4.33
CA LYS A 18 6.19 5.27 4.72
C LYS A 18 6.26 5.22 6.24
N GLU A 19 6.22 4.02 6.77
CA GLU A 19 5.98 3.79 8.20
C GLU A 19 6.87 2.67 8.74
N ASN A 20 7.26 2.80 10.00
CA ASN A 20 7.90 1.76 10.76
C ASN A 20 7.21 1.71 12.14
N CYS A 21 6.65 0.55 12.50
CA CYS A 21 6.06 0.37 13.81
C CYS A 21 6.25 -1.05 14.33
N ILE A 22 6.14 -1.17 15.65
CA ILE A 22 6.05 -2.46 16.33
C ILE A 22 4.56 -2.78 16.47
N LEU A 23 4.17 -3.95 16.00
CA LEU A 23 2.81 -4.47 16.12
C LEU A 23 2.53 -4.87 17.57
N CYS A 24 1.24 -5.07 17.90
CA CYS A 24 0.84 -5.43 19.26
C CYS A 24 1.43 -6.76 19.78
N ASP A 25 1.96 -7.60 18.87
CA ASP A 25 2.63 -8.87 19.18
C ASP A 25 4.18 -8.78 19.11
N GLY A 26 4.74 -7.58 19.08
CA GLY A 26 6.19 -7.36 19.09
C GLY A 26 6.88 -7.45 17.73
N ARG A 27 6.17 -7.81 16.66
CA ARG A 27 6.76 -7.89 15.31
C ARG A 27 7.00 -6.49 14.74
N VAL A 28 8.13 -6.31 14.07
CA VAL A 28 8.40 -5.11 13.27
C VAL A 28 7.58 -5.13 11.99
N PHE A 29 6.87 -4.05 11.72
CA PHE A 29 6.15 -3.82 10.48
C PHE A 29 6.67 -2.55 9.82
N THR A 30 7.16 -2.70 8.60
CA THR A 30 7.74 -1.60 7.82
C THR A 30 7.06 -1.52 6.47
N VAL A 31 6.64 -0.31 6.11
CA VAL A 31 6.21 0.08 4.77
C VAL A 31 7.23 1.09 4.26
N SER A 32 8.00 0.71 3.24
CA SER A 32 9.05 1.56 2.66
C SER A 32 9.04 1.39 1.14
N PRO A 33 8.12 2.05 0.42
CA PRO A 33 8.08 2.00 -1.03
C PRO A 33 9.24 2.80 -1.64
N ASP A 34 9.50 2.57 -2.93
CA ASP A 34 10.45 3.36 -3.71
C ASP A 34 9.91 4.77 -3.97
N SER A 35 8.58 4.90 -4.12
CA SER A 35 7.89 6.18 -4.29
C SER A 35 6.70 6.31 -3.35
N LEU A 36 6.61 7.47 -2.70
CA LEU A 36 5.51 7.85 -1.83
C LEU A 36 4.40 8.51 -2.65
N THR A 37 3.42 7.72 -3.11
CA THR A 37 2.44 8.16 -4.10
C THR A 37 1.05 7.63 -3.81
N ASP A 38 0.04 8.46 -4.08
CA ASP A 38 -1.37 8.06 -4.11
C ASP A 38 -1.71 7.39 -5.45
N PHE A 39 -2.24 6.17 -5.41
CA PHE A 39 -2.58 5.41 -6.62
C PHE A 39 -3.63 6.12 -7.49
N ARG A 40 -4.45 7.00 -6.91
CA ARG A 40 -5.43 7.82 -7.66
C ARG A 40 -4.76 8.87 -8.55
N ARG A 41 -3.48 9.14 -8.33
CA ARG A 41 -2.69 10.17 -9.04
C ARG A 41 -1.24 9.72 -9.19
N LEU A 42 -1.02 8.69 -10.00
CA LEU A 42 0.31 8.19 -10.30
C LEU A 42 1.13 9.21 -11.12
N PRO A 43 2.41 9.44 -10.80
CA PRO A 43 3.30 10.35 -11.53
C PRO A 43 3.96 9.67 -12.74
N TYR A 44 3.28 8.69 -13.33
CA TYR A 44 3.78 7.91 -14.46
C TYR A 44 2.88 8.16 -15.67
N PRO A 45 3.44 8.36 -16.87
CA PRO A 45 2.65 8.37 -18.10
C PRO A 45 1.86 7.09 -18.29
N ASP A 46 0.81 7.16 -19.11
CA ASP A 46 0.08 5.97 -19.55
C ASP A 46 1.03 4.95 -20.21
N GLU A 47 0.70 3.66 -20.09
CA GLU A 47 1.48 2.55 -20.67
C GLU A 47 2.94 2.44 -20.19
N SER A 48 3.29 3.02 -19.02
CA SER A 48 4.65 2.96 -18.46
C SER A 48 5.07 1.57 -17.94
N PHE A 49 4.13 0.66 -17.69
CA PHE A 49 4.40 -0.64 -17.07
C PHE A 49 3.80 -1.79 -17.87
N PHE A 50 4.59 -2.86 -18.07
CA PHE A 50 4.12 -4.10 -18.69
C PHE A 50 3.15 -4.91 -17.81
N LEU A 51 3.28 -4.77 -16.48
CA LEU A 51 2.44 -5.45 -15.49
C LEU A 51 2.25 -4.55 -14.28
N VAL A 52 1.01 -4.42 -13.85
CA VAL A 52 0.64 -3.74 -12.60
C VAL A 52 0.02 -4.75 -11.66
N VAL A 53 0.59 -4.88 -10.47
CA VAL A 53 0.01 -5.65 -9.36
C VAL A 53 -0.58 -4.66 -8.38
N PHE A 54 -1.90 -4.60 -8.32
CA PHE A 54 -2.64 -3.65 -7.49
C PHE A 54 -3.37 -4.39 -6.36
N ASP A 55 -3.06 -4.03 -5.11
CA ASP A 55 -3.62 -4.63 -3.89
C ASP A 55 -4.13 -3.51 -2.96
N PRO A 56 -5.29 -2.91 -3.26
CA PRO A 56 -5.85 -1.85 -2.44
C PRO A 56 -6.37 -2.37 -1.09
N PRO A 57 -6.58 -1.48 -0.10
CA PRO A 57 -7.30 -1.86 1.11
C PRO A 57 -8.66 -2.47 0.77
N HIS A 58 -9.06 -3.48 1.52
CA HIS A 58 -10.35 -4.18 1.32
C HIS A 58 -11.21 -4.19 2.58
N LEU A 59 -10.77 -3.51 3.65
CA LEU A 59 -11.48 -3.45 4.92
C LEU A 59 -12.17 -2.09 5.08
N VAL A 60 -13.49 -2.10 5.20
CA VAL A 60 -14.29 -0.90 5.51
C VAL A 60 -14.43 -0.69 7.01
N ASP A 61 -14.62 -1.78 7.76
CA ASP A 61 -14.87 -1.74 9.20
C ASP A 61 -13.67 -2.34 9.97
N CYS A 62 -12.62 -1.53 10.13
CA CYS A 62 -11.49 -1.82 11.02
C CYS A 62 -11.06 -0.57 11.81
N GLY A 63 -10.44 -0.77 12.97
CA GLY A 63 -9.84 0.33 13.72
C GLY A 63 -8.57 0.80 13.00
N ILE A 64 -8.39 2.12 12.83
CA ILE A 64 -7.21 2.65 12.12
C ILE A 64 -5.88 2.29 12.82
N HIS A 65 -5.91 2.15 14.15
CA HIS A 65 -4.76 1.69 14.94
C HIS A 65 -4.72 0.18 15.18
N SER A 66 -5.73 -0.56 14.70
CA SER A 66 -5.74 -2.02 14.79
C SER A 66 -4.63 -2.62 13.91
N TRP A 67 -4.19 -3.83 14.26
CA TRP A 67 -3.22 -4.57 13.45
C TRP A 67 -3.65 -4.70 11.98
N GLN A 68 -4.94 -4.97 11.73
CA GLN A 68 -5.49 -5.11 10.38
C GLN A 68 -5.45 -3.79 9.61
N GLY A 69 -5.86 -2.69 10.26
CA GLY A 69 -5.85 -1.35 9.67
C GLY A 69 -4.43 -0.87 9.34
N LYS A 70 -3.46 -1.11 10.22
CA LYS A 70 -2.05 -0.80 9.95
C LYS A 70 -1.50 -1.61 8.78
N LYS A 71 -1.79 -2.91 8.75
CA LYS A 71 -1.22 -3.82 7.75
C LYS A 71 -1.83 -3.65 6.37
N TYR A 72 -3.16 -3.63 6.28
CA TYR A 72 -3.90 -3.69 5.02
C TYR A 72 -4.53 -2.34 4.63
N GLY A 73 -4.40 -1.31 5.46
CA GLY A 73 -5.11 -0.05 5.27
C GLY A 73 -6.60 -0.18 5.59
N LYS A 74 -7.33 0.91 5.35
CA LYS A 74 -8.77 1.00 5.56
C LYS A 74 -9.40 1.78 4.40
N LEU A 75 -10.50 1.25 3.87
CA LEU A 75 -11.32 1.93 2.89
C LEU A 75 -12.15 3.04 3.55
N ASP A 76 -12.26 4.19 2.87
CA ASP A 76 -13.21 5.23 3.25
C ASP A 76 -14.62 4.69 2.99
N LYS A 77 -15.40 4.49 4.06
CA LYS A 77 -16.76 3.92 4.00
C LYS A 77 -17.70 4.68 3.06
N LYS A 78 -17.47 5.98 2.87
CA LYS A 78 -18.30 6.83 2.00
C LYS A 78 -17.76 6.88 0.57
N ARG A 79 -16.44 6.90 0.39
CA ARG A 79 -15.79 7.25 -0.89
C ARG A 79 -15.08 6.12 -1.60
N TRP A 80 -14.95 4.93 -0.99
CA TRP A 80 -14.14 3.85 -1.57
C TRP A 80 -14.53 3.45 -2.99
N LYS A 81 -15.81 3.58 -3.38
CA LYS A 81 -16.31 3.28 -4.73
C LYS A 81 -15.90 4.30 -5.80
N GLU A 82 -15.55 5.51 -5.36
CA GLU A 82 -15.05 6.57 -6.24
C GLU A 82 -13.53 6.49 -6.32
N ASP A 83 -12.89 6.02 -5.24
CA ASP A 83 -11.45 5.85 -5.16
C ASP A 83 -10.95 4.58 -5.88
N LEU A 84 -11.78 3.53 -6.02
CA LEU A 84 -11.47 2.25 -6.68
C LEU A 84 -12.37 2.00 -7.89
#